data_AF-A0AA39KPM8-F1
#
_entry.id   AF-A0AA39KPM8-F1
#
_cell.length_a   1.000
_cell.length_b   1.000
_cell.length_c   1.000
_cell.angle_alpha   90.00
_cell.angle_beta   90.00
_cell.angle_gamma   90.00
#
_symmetry.space_group_name_H-M   'P 1'
#
loop_
_entity.id
_entity.type
_entity.pdbx_description
1 polymer ?
#
loop_
_entity_poly.entity_id
_entity_poly.type
_entity_poly.pdbx_seq_one_letter_code
_entity_poly.pdbx_strand_id
1 'polypeptide(L)' 'MIRVSEGKYRIGDTKVLIFVRILRSHVMVRVGGGWDTLSHYLDKHDPCRCRT' A
#
# COMPACT_ATOMS: atom_id res chain seq x y z
N MET A 1 -1.74 -7.98 5.23
CA MET A 1 -0.57 -7.08 5.15
C MET A 1 0.26 -7.31 6.40
N ILE A 2 1.58 -7.47 6.27
CA ILE A 2 2.48 -7.82 7.39
C ILE A 2 3.44 -6.66 7.62
N ARG A 3 3.53 -6.15 8.85
CA ARG A 3 4.49 -5.09 9.21
C ARG A 3 5.90 -5.69 9.28
N VAL A 4 6.86 -5.08 8.57
CA VAL A 4 8.28 -5.47 8.60
C VAL A 4 9.07 -4.54 9.52
N SER A 5 8.85 -3.25 9.39
CA SER A 5 9.42 -2.21 10.26
C SER A 5 8.46 -1.04 10.34
N GLU A 6 8.80 0.01 11.10
CA GLU A 6 8.08 1.28 10.99
C GLU A 6 8.07 1.78 9.54
N GLY A 7 6.88 2.18 9.07
CA GLY A 7 6.65 2.65 7.72
C GLY A 7 6.89 1.63 6.59
N LYS A 8 7.15 0.34 6.86
CA LYS A 8 7.39 -0.68 5.83
C LYS A 8 6.55 -1.92 6.04
N TYR A 9 5.83 -2.33 4.99
CA TYR A 9 4.88 -3.43 5.04
C TYR A 9 5.04 -4.36 3.84
N ARG A 10 4.67 -5.62 4.01
CA ARG A 10 4.48 -6.58 2.91
C ARG A 10 3.00 -6.79 2.61
N ILE A 11 2.66 -6.90 1.33
CA ILE A 11 1.31 -7.19 0.87
C ILE A 11 1.10 -8.70 0.82
N GLY A 12 0.11 -9.23 1.55
CA GLY A 12 -0.16 -10.67 1.64
C GLY A 12 1.09 -11.49 1.96
N ASP A 13 1.23 -12.62 1.26
CA ASP A 13 2.42 -13.49 1.31
C ASP A 13 3.47 -13.15 0.24
N THR A 14 3.28 -12.01 -0.45
CA THR A 14 4.21 -11.58 -1.49
C THR A 14 5.50 -11.02 -0.89
N LYS A 15 6.58 -11.06 -1.67
CA LYS A 15 7.85 -10.38 -1.32
C LYS A 15 7.80 -8.86 -1.57
N VAL A 16 6.66 -8.31 -1.99
CA VAL A 16 6.52 -6.89 -2.32
C VAL A 16 6.55 -6.06 -1.04
N LEU A 17 7.58 -5.22 -0.91
CA LEU A 17 7.73 -4.26 0.17
C LEU A 17 7.14 -2.91 -0.25
N ILE A 18 6.20 -2.39 0.54
CA ILE A 18 5.65 -1.05 0.38
C ILE A 18 6.07 -0.14 1.52
N PHE A 19 6.26 1.14 1.20
CA PHE A 19 6.52 2.18 2.20
C PHE A 19 5.24 2.95 2.46
N VAL A 20 4.92 3.14 3.72
CA VAL A 20 3.67 3.74 4.19
C VAL A 20 3.96 4.92 5.09
N ARG A 21 3.20 6.01 4.92
CA ARG A 21 3.18 7.16 5.84
C ARG A 21 1.74 7.59 6.12
N ILE A 22 1.56 8.36 7.17
CA ILE A 22 0.29 9.04 7.47
C ILE A 22 0.41 10.49 7.02
N LEU A 23 -0.59 10.99 6.29
CA LEU A 23 -0.73 12.39 5.94
C LEU A 23 -2.15 12.84 6.30
N ARG A 24 -2.27 13.66 7.35
CA ARG A 24 -3.56 13.99 7.99
C ARG A 24 -4.27 12.69 8.39
N SER A 25 -5.49 12.46 7.92
CA SER A 25 -6.28 11.24 8.14
C SER A 25 -6.07 10.15 7.08
N HIS A 26 -5.11 10.31 6.16
CA HIS A 26 -4.92 9.40 5.04
C HIS A 26 -3.67 8.53 5.22
N VAL A 27 -3.82 7.24 4.94
CA VAL A 27 -2.71 6.31 4.79
C VAL A 27 -2.20 6.38 3.35
N MET A 28 -0.92 6.66 3.19
CA MET A 28 -0.27 6.88 1.91
C MET A 28 0.77 5.81 1.63
N VAL A 29 0.83 5.31 0.40
CA VAL A 29 1.79 4.33 -0.10
C VAL A 29 2.76 5.00 -1.07
N ARG A 30 4.05 4.71 -0.95
CA ARG A 30 5.07 5.20 -1.90
C ARG A 30 4.93 4.48 -3.24
N VAL A 31 4.90 5.26 -4.32
CA VAL A 31 4.89 4.80 -5.71
C VAL A 31 6.01 5.51 -6.50
N GLY A 32 6.28 5.09 -7.74
CA GLY A 32 7.37 5.62 -8.56
C GLY A 32 7.34 7.16 -8.75
N GLY A 33 6.14 7.75 -8.84
CA GLY A 33 5.96 9.20 -9.03
C GLY A 33 5.67 10.01 -7.75
N GLY A 34 5.66 9.38 -6.57
CA GLY A 34 5.31 10.09 -5.33
C GLY A 34 4.58 9.24 -4.31
N TRP A 35 3.43 9.73 -3.85
CA TRP A 35 2.61 9.08 -2.83
C TRP A 35 1.17 8.97 -3.30
N ASP A 36 0.59 7.78 -3.14
CA ASP A 36 -0.80 7.49 -3.48
C ASP A 36 -1.55 7.02 -2.23
N THR A 37 -2.88 7.11 -2.20
CA THR A 37 -3.64 6.61 -1.05
C THR A 37 -3.57 5.08 -1.00
N LEU A 38 -3.58 4.51 0.20
CA LEU A 38 -3.62 3.05 0.37
C LEU A 38 -4.84 2.43 -0.33
N SER A 39 -5.99 3.10 -0.28
CA SER A 39 -7.21 2.62 -0.96
C SER A 39 -6.98 2.50 -2.46
N HIS A 40 -6.55 3.57 -3.12
CA HIS A 40 -6.34 3.57 -4.57
C HIS A 40 -5.23 2.62 -5.00
N TYR A 41 -4.17 2.47 -4.19
CA TYR A 41 -3.14 1.46 -4.41
C TYR A 41 -3.74 0.04 -4.39
N LEU A 42 -4.55 -0.28 -3.38
CA LEU A 42 -5.18 -1.60 -3.27
C LEU A 42 -6.18 -1.86 -4.41
N ASP A 43 -6.96 -0.86 -4.82
CA ASP A 43 -7.93 -1.04 -5.91
C ASP A 43 -7.26 -1.39 -7.26
N LYS A 44 -5.98 -1.03 -7.45
CA LYS A 44 -5.19 -1.39 -8.65
C LYS A 44 -4.39 -2.68 -8.53
N HIS A 45 -3.99 -3.06 -7.32
CA HIS A 45 -2.99 -4.11 -7.09
C HIS A 45 -3.52 -5.31 -6.32
N ASP A 46 -4.68 -5.22 -5.68
CA ASP A 46 -5.34 -6.33 -4.99
C ASP A 46 -6.36 -6.98 -5.95
N PRO A 47 -6.10 -8.20 -6.47
CA PRO A 47 -7.02 -8.90 -7.37
C PRO A 47 -8.40 -9.13 -6.76
N CYS A 48 -8.51 -9.17 -5.43
CA CYS A 48 -9.78 -9.33 -4.73
C CYS A 48 -10.63 -8.04 -4.75
N ARG A 49 -10.03 -6.90 -5.08
CA ARG A 49 -10.70 -5.58 -5.15
C ARG A 49 -10.92 -5.09 -6.58
N CYS A 50 -10.34 -5.75 -7.58
CA CYS A 50 -10.67 -5.51 -8.97
C CYS A 50 -12.18 -5.71 -9.15
N ARG A 51 -12.90 -4.59 -9.34
CA ARG A 51 -14.31 -4.63 -9.73
C ARG A 51 -14.36 -5.30 -11.09
N THR A 52 -15.08 -6.42 -11.17
CA THR A 52 -15.44 -7.08 -12.42
C THR A 52 -16.22 -6.13 -13.32
#